data_AF-A0A7Z0B7A2-F1
#
_entry.id   AF-A0A7Z0B7A2-F1
#
_cell.length_a   1.000
_cell.length_b   1.000
_cell.length_c   1.000
_cell.angle_alpha   90.00
_cell.angle_beta   90.00
_cell.angle_gamma   90.00
#
_symmetry.space_group_name_H-M   'P 1'
#
loop_
_entity.id
_entity.type
_entity.pdbx_description
1 polymer ?
#
loop_
_entity_poly.entity_id
_entity_poly.type
_entity_poly.pdbx_seq_one_letter_code
_entity_poly.pdbx_strand_id
1 'polypeptide(L)'
;MTQEIDYLNPALPHGLRRVTMPVVDATPQTLHGFGRLVADPNDCAVEIVQWPAVGSRPIDPGTGDEAGTTDGTFISEWRGDILYGRNEAVGGNYILAYATEPEAAREDHAAKPERMLLWHANYHPDGGQLFFPLDGRPFYVPLALPGDDIAPENFVCFRFDGRQGLYIHPNIWHEGVFTLEGTQRFFDKQGAVHARVSVDFAREFACLLEAPIHNDALPL
;
A
#
# COMPACT_ATOMS: atom_id res chain seq x y z
N MET A 1 3.60 -26.09 5.04
CA MET A 1 4.22 -25.11 4.13
C MET A 1 3.11 -24.14 3.79
N THR A 2 3.28 -22.86 4.11
CA THR A 2 2.41 -21.80 3.59
C THR A 2 2.59 -21.75 2.08
N GLN A 3 1.49 -21.74 1.34
CA GLN A 3 1.53 -21.61 -0.12
C GLN A 3 1.92 -20.17 -0.47
N GLU A 4 2.77 -20.00 -1.47
CA GLU A 4 3.06 -18.67 -2.02
C GLU A 4 1.78 -18.05 -2.57
N ILE A 5 1.52 -16.79 -2.21
CA ILE A 5 0.33 -16.07 -2.67
C ILE A 5 0.55 -15.66 -4.13
N ASP A 6 -0.33 -16.11 -5.03
CA ASP A 6 -0.40 -15.56 -6.39
C ASP A 6 -1.15 -14.23 -6.34
N TYR A 7 -0.39 -13.13 -6.25
CA TYR A 7 -0.93 -11.78 -6.18
C TYR A 7 -1.64 -11.31 -7.45
N LEU A 8 -1.48 -12.01 -8.58
CA LEU A 8 -2.21 -11.73 -9.81
C LEU A 8 -3.46 -12.59 -9.96
N ASN A 9 -3.56 -13.69 -9.20
CA ASN A 9 -4.74 -14.55 -9.16
C ASN A 9 -5.07 -14.94 -7.71
N PRO A 10 -5.51 -13.98 -6.86
CA PRO A 10 -5.66 -14.22 -5.43
C PRO A 10 -6.80 -15.18 -5.06
N ALA A 11 -7.55 -15.72 -6.03
CA ALA A 11 -8.62 -16.72 -5.87
C ALA A 11 -9.57 -16.39 -4.71
N LEU A 12 -10.10 -15.16 -4.72
CA LEU A 12 -10.95 -14.64 -3.66
C LEU A 12 -12.31 -15.39 -3.61
N PRO A 13 -12.83 -15.71 -2.41
CA PRO A 13 -14.17 -16.24 -2.27
C PRO A 13 -15.25 -15.26 -2.77
N HIS A 14 -16.39 -15.80 -3.20
CA HIS A 14 -17.55 -14.99 -3.58
C HIS A 14 -18.31 -14.47 -2.36
N GLY A 15 -19.09 -13.40 -2.55
CA GLY A 15 -20.03 -12.92 -1.54
C GLY A 15 -19.37 -12.35 -0.26
N LEU A 16 -18.15 -11.84 -0.38
CA LEU A 16 -17.43 -11.18 0.70
C LEU A 16 -18.19 -9.93 1.16
N ARG A 17 -18.28 -9.72 2.48
CA ARG A 17 -18.82 -8.47 3.02
C ARG A 17 -17.86 -7.32 2.72
N ARG A 18 -18.35 -6.08 2.77
CA ARG A 18 -17.51 -4.88 2.67
C ARG A 18 -17.36 -4.21 4.03
N VAL A 19 -16.16 -3.76 4.34
CA VAL A 19 -15.86 -2.92 5.52
C VAL A 19 -15.34 -1.58 5.02
N THR A 20 -16.11 -0.52 5.25
CA THR A 20 -15.74 0.81 4.75
C THR A 20 -14.64 1.42 5.63
N MET A 21 -13.52 1.77 5.01
CA MET A 21 -12.48 2.59 5.63
C MET A 21 -12.91 4.06 5.63
N PRO A 22 -12.68 4.82 6.70
CA PRO A 22 -12.78 6.27 6.64
C PRO A 22 -11.75 6.82 5.65
N VAL A 23 -12.18 7.77 4.81
CA VAL A 23 -11.29 8.50 3.89
C VAL A 23 -10.95 9.86 4.50
N VAL A 24 -9.67 10.16 4.66
CA VAL A 24 -9.18 11.39 5.29
C VAL A 24 -8.10 12.06 4.45
N ASP A 25 -8.02 13.38 4.49
CA ASP A 25 -6.93 14.10 3.82
C ASP A 25 -5.59 13.83 4.50
N ALA A 26 -4.55 13.60 3.69
CA ALA A 26 -3.19 13.44 4.14
C ALA A 26 -2.61 14.81 4.53
N THR A 27 -2.41 15.00 5.84
CA THR A 27 -1.81 16.20 6.44
C THR A 27 -0.74 15.75 7.44
N PRO A 28 0.17 16.64 7.86
CA PRO A 28 1.12 16.29 8.92
C PRO A 28 0.45 15.78 10.20
N GLN A 29 -0.74 16.28 10.52
CA GLN A 29 -1.50 15.89 11.72
C GLN A 29 -2.16 14.53 11.55
N THR A 30 -2.80 14.27 10.41
CA THR A 30 -3.51 13.00 10.17
C THR A 30 -2.56 11.83 9.94
N LEU A 31 -1.37 12.09 9.40
CA LEU A 31 -0.32 11.06 9.18
C LEU A 31 0.53 10.78 10.42
N HIS A 32 0.29 11.45 11.56
CA HIS A 32 1.07 11.25 12.77
C HIS A 32 1.07 9.77 13.19
N GLY A 33 2.27 9.19 13.30
CA GLY A 33 2.47 7.79 13.66
C GLY A 33 2.52 6.83 12.47
N PHE A 34 1.96 7.20 11.32
CA PHE A 34 2.03 6.40 10.09
C PHE A 34 3.26 6.74 9.25
N GLY A 35 3.64 8.01 9.24
CA GLY A 35 4.64 8.51 8.31
C GLY A 35 4.64 10.02 8.23
N ARG A 36 5.06 10.55 7.08
CA ARG A 36 5.09 12.00 6.82
C ARG A 36 4.99 12.33 5.33
N LEU A 37 4.55 13.56 5.07
CA LEU A 37 4.60 14.15 3.74
C LEU A 37 6.04 14.43 3.32
N VAL A 38 6.32 14.25 2.03
CA VAL A 38 7.65 14.45 1.43
C VAL A 38 7.54 15.44 0.28
N ALA A 39 8.28 16.55 0.36
CA ALA A 39 8.28 17.58 -0.68
C ALA A 39 9.24 17.26 -1.84
N ASP A 40 10.38 16.64 -1.54
CA ASP A 40 11.38 16.18 -2.51
C ASP A 40 11.81 14.75 -2.15
N PRO A 41 11.74 13.77 -3.06
CA PRO A 41 12.14 12.39 -2.78
C PRO A 41 13.64 12.25 -2.46
N ASN A 42 14.50 13.16 -2.93
CA ASN A 42 15.94 13.12 -2.68
C ASN A 42 16.31 13.47 -1.24
N ASP A 43 15.45 14.26 -0.56
CA ASP A 43 15.65 14.66 0.83
C ASP A 43 15.07 13.64 1.83
N CYS A 44 14.51 12.53 1.33
CA CYS A 44 13.88 11.52 2.16
C CYS A 44 14.83 10.34 2.42
N ALA A 45 15.45 10.35 3.60
CA ALA A 45 16.09 9.15 4.13
C ALA A 45 15.03 8.11 4.51
N VAL A 46 15.19 6.89 3.99
CA VAL A 46 14.35 5.73 4.33
C VAL A 46 14.98 5.01 5.51
N GLU A 47 14.22 4.84 6.60
CA GLU A 47 14.65 4.05 7.75
C GLU A 47 14.86 2.58 7.34
N ILE A 48 16.00 2.00 7.76
CA ILE A 48 16.30 0.58 7.67
C ILE A 48 16.39 0.03 9.09
N VAL A 49 15.71 -1.08 9.33
CA VAL A 49 15.61 -1.69 10.66
C VAL A 49 16.64 -2.80 10.76
N GLN A 50 17.43 -2.78 11.83
CA GLN A 50 18.33 -3.87 12.15
C GLN A 50 17.54 -5.17 12.31
N TRP A 51 17.96 -6.22 11.60
CA TRP A 51 17.34 -7.53 11.65
C TRP A 51 17.12 -8.00 13.10
N PRO A 52 15.99 -8.62 13.44
CA PRO A 52 15.75 -9.04 14.81
C PRO A 52 16.57 -10.29 15.19
N ALA A 53 17.06 -10.34 16.42
CA ALA A 53 17.55 -11.58 17.01
C ALA A 53 16.37 -12.39 17.60
N VAL A 54 16.33 -13.70 17.36
CA VAL A 54 15.25 -14.60 17.83
C VAL A 54 15.42 -15.00 19.32
N GLY A 55 16.56 -14.70 19.94
CA GLY A 55 16.90 -15.07 21.31
C GLY A 55 17.41 -13.91 22.16
N SER A 56 17.96 -14.21 23.34
CA SER A 56 18.40 -13.19 24.29
C SER A 56 19.74 -12.51 23.95
N ARG A 57 20.44 -12.98 22.92
CA ARG A 57 21.72 -12.40 22.49
C ARG A 57 21.45 -11.29 21.47
N PRO A 58 22.00 -10.07 21.65
CA PRO A 58 21.79 -8.98 20.71
C PRO A 58 22.54 -9.22 19.40
N ILE A 59 22.15 -8.50 18.36
CA ILE A 59 22.97 -8.35 17.15
C ILE A 59 24.19 -7.47 17.49
N ASP A 60 25.33 -7.79 16.88
CA ASP A 60 26.56 -7.02 17.08
C ASP A 60 26.39 -5.57 16.56
N PRO A 61 26.96 -4.57 17.25
CA PRO A 61 26.84 -3.17 16.84
C PRO A 61 27.30 -2.93 15.39
N GLY A 62 26.48 -2.24 14.60
CA GLY A 62 26.77 -1.89 13.21
C GLY A 62 26.58 -3.03 12.20
N THR A 63 25.81 -4.05 12.57
CA THR A 63 25.43 -5.15 11.66
C THR A 63 23.91 -5.35 11.64
N GLY A 64 23.38 -6.00 10.61
CA GLY A 64 21.97 -6.37 10.49
C GLY A 64 21.08 -5.37 9.73
N ASP A 65 21.63 -4.26 9.23
CA ASP A 65 20.95 -3.21 8.45
C ASP A 65 21.67 -2.88 7.12
N GLU A 66 22.70 -3.65 6.75
CA GLU A 66 23.62 -3.30 5.66
C GLU A 66 23.02 -3.46 4.26
N ALA A 67 21.86 -4.13 4.13
CA ALA A 67 21.17 -4.29 2.87
C ALA A 67 20.74 -2.94 2.27
N GLY A 68 20.53 -1.92 3.12
CA GLY A 68 20.19 -0.57 2.66
C GLY A 68 18.85 -0.52 1.92
N THR A 69 18.77 0.36 0.91
CA THR A 69 17.55 0.63 0.15
C THR A 69 17.66 0.18 -1.30
N THR A 70 16.52 -0.16 -1.91
CA THR A 70 16.34 -0.28 -3.36
C THR A 70 15.29 0.74 -3.83
N ASP A 71 15.33 1.12 -5.10
CA ASP A 71 14.41 2.07 -5.70
C ASP A 71 14.02 1.71 -7.14
N GLY A 72 12.93 2.31 -7.61
CA GLY A 72 12.38 2.09 -8.94
C GLY A 72 11.07 2.82 -9.16
N THR A 73 10.41 2.58 -10.30
CA THR A 73 9.06 3.09 -10.52
C THR A 73 8.03 2.12 -9.96
N PHE A 74 7.09 2.63 -9.17
CA PHE A 74 5.83 1.95 -8.89
C PHE A 74 4.75 2.45 -9.84
N ILE A 75 4.08 1.52 -10.54
CA ILE A 75 2.99 1.81 -11.46
C ILE A 75 1.69 1.31 -10.84
N SER A 76 0.71 2.21 -10.72
CA SER A 76 -0.66 1.94 -10.31
C SER A 76 -1.57 2.12 -11.52
N GLU A 77 -2.30 1.09 -11.94
CA GLU A 77 -3.05 1.08 -13.21
C GLU A 77 -4.41 0.41 -13.10
N TRP A 78 -5.48 1.14 -13.42
CA TRP A 78 -6.80 0.55 -13.66
C TRP A 78 -6.89 -0.06 -15.06
N ARG A 79 -7.32 -1.32 -15.13
CA ARG A 79 -7.79 -1.97 -16.36
C ARG A 79 -9.22 -2.45 -16.12
N GLY A 80 -10.18 -1.75 -16.72
CA GLY A 80 -11.59 -1.89 -16.36
C GLY A 80 -11.79 -1.76 -14.85
N ASP A 81 -12.24 -2.82 -14.20
CA ASP A 81 -12.56 -2.89 -12.78
C ASP A 81 -11.39 -3.35 -11.89
N ILE A 82 -10.19 -3.59 -12.42
CA ILE A 82 -9.07 -4.15 -11.65
C ILE A 82 -7.92 -3.14 -11.57
N LEU A 83 -7.49 -2.84 -10.35
CA LEU A 83 -6.32 -2.00 -10.08
C LEU A 83 -5.09 -2.88 -9.94
N TYR A 84 -4.14 -2.72 -10.86
CA TYR A 84 -2.86 -3.39 -10.83
C TYR A 84 -1.78 -2.50 -10.21
N GLY A 85 -0.88 -3.15 -9.48
CA GLY A 85 0.37 -2.58 -8.98
C GLY A 85 1.56 -3.29 -9.61
N ARG A 86 2.57 -2.54 -10.01
CA ARG A 86 3.86 -3.09 -10.45
C ARG A 86 4.98 -2.30 -9.80
N ASN A 87 5.84 -3.01 -9.09
CA ASN A 87 6.93 -2.45 -8.33
C ASN A 87 8.26 -2.84 -8.97
N GLU A 88 8.91 -1.91 -9.68
CA GLU A 88 10.21 -2.17 -10.32
C GLU A 88 11.36 -2.28 -9.31
N ALA A 89 11.23 -1.69 -8.12
CA ALA A 89 12.28 -1.71 -7.09
C ALA A 89 12.55 -3.12 -6.55
N VAL A 90 11.54 -4.01 -6.61
CA VAL A 90 11.58 -5.40 -6.11
C VAL A 90 11.06 -6.44 -7.12
N GLY A 91 10.66 -6.01 -8.33
CA GLY A 91 10.15 -6.88 -9.39
C GLY A 91 8.73 -7.44 -9.17
N GLY A 92 7.95 -6.83 -8.27
CA GLY A 92 6.63 -7.32 -7.88
C GLY A 92 5.49 -6.90 -8.81
N ASN A 93 4.46 -7.75 -8.92
CA ASN A 93 3.24 -7.48 -9.69
C ASN A 93 2.02 -7.98 -8.90
N TYR A 94 0.99 -7.16 -8.79
CA TYR A 94 -0.11 -7.36 -7.84
C TYR A 94 -1.44 -6.89 -8.41
N ILE A 95 -2.53 -7.53 -8.00
CA ILE A 95 -3.86 -6.90 -7.95
C ILE A 95 -3.97 -6.19 -6.60
N LEU A 96 -4.06 -4.86 -6.63
CA LEU A 96 -4.18 -4.04 -5.43
C LEU A 96 -5.63 -3.94 -4.98
N ALA A 97 -6.56 -3.69 -5.91
CA ALA A 97 -7.97 -3.49 -5.57
C ALA A 97 -8.89 -3.81 -6.76
N TYR A 98 -10.19 -3.87 -6.46
CA TYR A 98 -11.25 -3.99 -7.46
C TYR A 98 -12.21 -2.79 -7.37
N ALA A 99 -12.79 -2.36 -8.49
CA ALA A 99 -13.81 -1.31 -8.53
C ALA A 99 -15.23 -1.85 -8.23
N THR A 100 -15.40 -3.16 -8.36
CA THR A 100 -16.62 -3.92 -8.12
C THR A 100 -16.27 -5.25 -7.46
N GLU A 101 -17.26 -6.06 -7.09
CA GLU A 101 -17.05 -7.42 -6.58
C GLU A 101 -16.07 -8.22 -7.47
N PRO A 102 -15.05 -8.89 -6.90
CA PRO A 102 -14.01 -9.57 -7.69
C PRO A 102 -14.55 -10.56 -8.73
N GLU A 103 -15.67 -11.23 -8.44
CA GLU A 103 -16.32 -12.16 -9.37
C GLU A 103 -17.02 -11.52 -10.57
N ALA A 104 -17.32 -10.23 -10.48
CA ALA A 104 -17.97 -9.45 -11.54
C ALA A 104 -16.98 -8.53 -12.27
N ALA A 105 -15.76 -8.38 -11.76
CA ALA A 105 -14.75 -7.48 -12.30
C ALA A 105 -14.31 -7.89 -13.71
N ARG A 106 -14.20 -6.90 -14.60
CA ARG A 106 -13.76 -7.10 -16.00
C ARG A 106 -12.70 -6.08 -16.38
N GLU A 107 -11.79 -6.45 -17.27
CA GLU A 107 -10.76 -5.53 -17.78
C GLU A 107 -11.19 -4.78 -19.07
N ASP A 108 -12.30 -5.20 -19.69
CA ASP A 108 -12.70 -4.83 -21.06
C ASP A 108 -13.53 -3.55 -21.16
N HIS A 109 -13.24 -2.54 -20.31
CA HIS A 109 -13.87 -1.22 -20.38
C HIS A 109 -13.00 -0.10 -19.80
N ALA A 110 -13.46 1.14 -19.98
CA ALA A 110 -12.78 2.35 -19.53
C ALA A 110 -13.61 3.22 -18.58
N ALA A 111 -14.68 2.65 -17.99
CA ALA A 111 -15.42 3.33 -16.93
C ALA A 111 -14.50 3.70 -15.76
N LYS A 112 -14.68 4.90 -15.19
CA LYS A 112 -13.90 5.34 -14.03
C LYS A 112 -14.38 4.58 -12.78
N PRO A 113 -13.46 4.13 -11.91
CA PRO A 113 -13.84 3.46 -10.67
C PRO A 113 -14.48 4.48 -9.71
N GLU A 114 -15.51 4.04 -8.99
CA GLU A 114 -16.17 4.84 -7.95
C GLU A 114 -15.75 4.42 -6.54
N ARG A 115 -15.00 3.33 -6.42
CA ARG A 115 -14.54 2.75 -5.15
C ARG A 115 -13.32 1.87 -5.36
N MET A 116 -12.72 1.47 -4.25
CA MET A 116 -11.59 0.55 -4.17
C MET A 116 -11.97 -0.54 -3.18
N LEU A 117 -11.95 -1.80 -3.62
CA LEU A 117 -12.16 -2.98 -2.79
C LEU A 117 -10.82 -3.71 -2.63
N LEU A 118 -10.21 -3.53 -1.48
CA LEU A 118 -8.92 -4.10 -1.10
C LEU A 118 -9.11 -5.46 -0.43
N TRP A 119 -8.33 -6.45 -0.85
CA TRP A 119 -8.42 -7.83 -0.34
C TRP A 119 -7.24 -8.22 0.56
N HIS A 120 -6.15 -7.45 0.52
CA HIS A 120 -4.90 -7.74 1.21
C HIS A 120 -4.28 -6.44 1.74
N ALA A 121 -3.40 -6.56 2.72
CA ALA A 121 -2.45 -5.53 3.09
C ALA A 121 -1.21 -6.21 3.65
N ASN A 122 -0.14 -5.46 3.82
CA ASN A 122 1.12 -5.95 4.31
C ASN A 122 1.91 -4.87 5.08
N TYR A 123 2.99 -5.27 5.73
CA TYR A 123 4.00 -4.34 6.21
C TYR A 123 5.41 -4.89 5.95
N HIS A 124 6.36 -3.97 5.95
CA HIS A 124 7.78 -4.27 5.77
C HIS A 124 8.51 -4.08 7.12
N PRO A 125 9.03 -5.16 7.73
CA PRO A 125 9.79 -5.05 8.97
C PRO A 125 11.24 -4.61 8.75
N ASP A 126 11.77 -4.72 7.52
CA ASP A 126 13.15 -4.38 7.20
C ASP A 126 13.39 -2.88 7.01
N GLY A 127 12.34 -2.10 6.76
CA GLY A 127 12.48 -0.67 6.58
C GLY A 127 11.17 0.04 6.25
N GLY A 128 11.27 1.36 6.14
CA GLY A 128 10.16 2.18 5.65
C GLY A 128 10.06 2.14 4.13
N GLN A 129 9.07 2.85 3.61
CA GLN A 129 8.84 2.96 2.17
C GLN A 129 8.39 4.37 1.78
N LEU A 130 8.96 4.88 0.71
CA LEU A 130 8.61 6.15 0.11
C LEU A 130 7.86 5.91 -1.20
N PHE A 131 6.72 6.56 -1.36
CA PHE A 131 6.09 6.77 -2.65
C PHE A 131 5.99 8.25 -2.96
N PHE A 132 6.56 8.68 -4.07
CA PHE A 132 6.49 10.07 -4.52
C PHE A 132 5.80 10.18 -5.90
N PRO A 133 4.69 10.94 -6.03
CA PRO A 133 3.93 11.00 -7.27
C PRO A 133 4.73 11.69 -8.38
N LEU A 134 5.01 10.99 -9.48
CA LEU A 134 5.75 11.54 -10.62
C LEU A 134 4.87 12.32 -11.59
N ASP A 135 3.57 12.03 -11.59
CA ASP A 135 2.60 12.66 -12.49
C ASP A 135 1.82 13.81 -11.83
N GLY A 136 2.08 14.12 -10.54
CA GLY A 136 1.42 15.23 -9.83
C GLY A 136 -0.09 15.11 -9.68
N ARG A 137 -0.64 13.89 -9.69
CA ARG A 137 -2.08 13.60 -9.60
C ARG A 137 -2.49 13.06 -8.23
N PRO A 138 -3.74 13.30 -7.80
CA PRO A 138 -4.27 12.74 -6.56
C PRO A 138 -4.22 11.21 -6.54
N PHE A 139 -3.95 10.66 -5.35
CA PHE A 139 -3.85 9.22 -5.12
C PHE A 139 -4.26 8.88 -3.70
N TYR A 140 -4.65 7.63 -3.47
CA TYR A 140 -5.07 7.12 -2.16
C TYR A 140 -4.06 6.11 -1.63
N VAL A 141 -3.94 6.03 -0.30
CA VAL A 141 -3.13 5.02 0.41
C VAL A 141 -3.88 4.52 1.65
N PRO A 142 -4.30 3.25 1.71
CA PRO A 142 -4.84 2.63 2.93
C PRO A 142 -3.71 2.31 3.90
N LEU A 143 -3.81 2.78 5.14
CA LEU A 143 -2.81 2.56 6.20
C LEU A 143 -3.47 2.10 7.52
N ALA A 144 -2.76 1.28 8.29
CA ALA A 144 -3.06 1.00 9.70
C ALA A 144 -1.77 1.00 10.55
N LEU A 145 -1.89 1.40 11.82
CA LEU A 145 -0.75 1.43 12.76
C LEU A 145 -0.24 0.01 13.06
N PRO A 146 1.01 -0.13 13.55
CA PRO A 146 1.61 -1.45 13.78
C PRO A 146 0.87 -2.27 14.83
N GLY A 147 0.93 -3.59 14.69
CA GLY A 147 0.35 -4.56 15.62
C GLY A 147 -0.05 -5.84 14.91
N ASP A 148 0.16 -6.99 15.56
CA ASP A 148 -0.11 -8.32 14.98
C ASP A 148 -1.62 -8.65 14.97
N ASP A 149 -2.36 -8.17 15.98
CA ASP A 149 -3.83 -8.30 16.07
C ASP A 149 -4.52 -7.23 15.21
N ILE A 150 -4.19 -7.22 13.92
CA ILE A 150 -4.73 -6.28 12.94
C ILE A 150 -6.17 -6.68 12.58
N ALA A 151 -7.08 -5.71 12.56
CA ALA A 151 -8.47 -5.90 12.16
C ALA A 151 -8.82 -4.99 10.96
N PRO A 152 -9.79 -5.38 10.12
CA PRO A 152 -10.32 -4.56 9.02
C PRO A 152 -10.62 -3.10 9.42
N GLU A 153 -11.18 -2.91 10.61
CA GLU A 153 -11.63 -1.62 11.13
C GLU A 153 -10.47 -0.69 11.56
N ASN A 154 -9.24 -1.21 11.63
CA ASN A 154 -8.05 -0.43 12.00
C ASN A 154 -7.52 0.42 10.82
N PHE A 155 -7.97 0.15 9.60
CA PHE A 155 -7.48 0.82 8.40
C PHE A 155 -8.21 2.15 8.14
N VAL A 156 -7.41 3.14 7.74
CA VAL A 156 -7.85 4.46 7.29
C VAL A 156 -7.29 4.68 5.89
N CYS A 157 -8.09 5.20 4.97
CA CYS A 157 -7.64 5.52 3.62
C CYS A 157 -7.27 7.01 3.53
N PHE A 158 -6.01 7.28 3.21
CA PHE A 158 -5.48 8.64 3.14
C PHE A 158 -5.50 9.15 1.71
N ARG A 159 -6.08 10.35 1.52
CA ARG A 159 -6.15 11.06 0.25
C ARG A 159 -5.02 12.07 0.14
N PHE A 160 -4.24 11.95 -0.94
CA PHE A 160 -3.19 12.88 -1.30
C PHE A 160 -3.62 13.67 -2.54
N ASP A 161 -3.28 14.95 -2.60
CA ASP A 161 -3.59 15.83 -3.73
C ASP A 161 -2.60 15.69 -4.91
N GLY A 162 -1.51 14.92 -4.71
CA GLY A 162 -0.46 14.68 -5.69
C GLY A 162 0.71 15.65 -5.65
N ARG A 163 0.71 16.66 -4.77
CA ARG A 163 1.79 17.67 -4.67
C ARG A 163 2.99 17.20 -3.84
N GLN A 164 2.77 16.25 -2.96
CA GLN A 164 3.77 15.68 -2.05
C GLN A 164 3.71 14.16 -2.08
N GLY A 165 4.84 13.53 -1.81
CA GLY A 165 4.93 12.09 -1.57
C GLY A 165 4.55 11.71 -0.14
N LEU A 166 4.48 10.41 0.07
CA LEU A 166 4.29 9.76 1.36
C LEU A 166 5.53 8.95 1.72
N TYR A 167 6.14 9.24 2.86
CA TYR A 167 7.03 8.31 3.53
C TYR A 167 6.26 7.55 4.61
N ILE A 168 6.36 6.23 4.61
CA ILE A 168 5.73 5.28 5.52
C ILE A 168 6.81 4.70 6.46
N HIS A 169 6.56 4.71 7.77
CA HIS A 169 7.47 4.12 8.74
C HIS A 169 7.51 2.57 8.63
N PRO A 170 8.59 1.91 9.08
CA PRO A 170 8.62 0.45 9.20
C PRO A 170 7.44 -0.09 10.01
N ASN A 171 6.98 -1.30 9.69
CA ASN A 171 5.87 -2.01 10.35
C ASN A 171 4.47 -1.35 10.25
N ILE A 172 4.31 -0.29 9.47
CA ILE A 172 2.98 0.24 9.15
C ILE A 172 2.31 -0.68 8.14
N TRP A 173 1.09 -1.09 8.44
CA TRP A 173 0.28 -1.87 7.51
C TRP A 173 -0.20 -0.97 6.37
N HIS A 174 0.00 -1.41 5.14
CA HIS A 174 -0.36 -0.73 3.92
C HIS A 174 -0.43 -1.75 2.76
N GLU A 175 -0.94 -1.35 1.59
CA GLU A 175 -0.79 -2.20 0.41
C GLU A 175 0.23 -1.59 -0.55
N GLY A 176 -0.13 -0.46 -1.13
CA GLY A 176 0.66 0.32 -2.07
C GLY A 176 -0.04 1.64 -2.33
N VAL A 177 0.26 2.29 -3.45
CA VAL A 177 -0.36 3.56 -3.85
C VAL A 177 -1.39 3.37 -4.94
N PHE A 178 -2.56 3.97 -4.75
CA PHE A 178 -3.72 3.69 -5.58
C PHE A 178 -4.07 4.93 -6.41
N THR A 179 -3.92 4.84 -7.73
CA THR A 179 -4.41 5.87 -8.66
C THR A 179 -5.94 5.87 -8.65
N LEU A 180 -6.55 7.05 -8.82
CA LEU A 180 -8.00 7.18 -8.87
C LEU A 180 -8.59 6.88 -10.25
N GLU A 181 -7.76 6.92 -11.29
CA GLU A 181 -8.14 6.58 -12.66
C GLU A 181 -6.91 6.30 -13.54
N GLY A 182 -7.09 5.51 -14.59
CA GLY A 182 -6.06 5.20 -15.59
C GLY A 182 -4.78 4.66 -14.96
N THR A 183 -3.63 5.11 -15.47
CA THR A 183 -2.29 4.70 -15.03
C THR A 183 -1.58 5.87 -14.37
N GLN A 184 -0.97 5.69 -13.20
CA GLN A 184 -0.12 6.68 -12.51
C GLN A 184 1.21 6.07 -12.06
N ARG A 185 2.26 6.90 -12.12
CA ARG A 185 3.63 6.52 -11.74
C ARG A 185 4.07 7.21 -10.46
N PHE A 186 4.83 6.48 -9.66
CA PHE A 186 5.42 6.93 -8.42
C PHE A 186 6.89 6.52 -8.40
N PHE A 187 7.75 7.40 -7.90
CA PHE A 187 9.08 6.98 -7.46
C PHE A 187 8.90 6.21 -6.16
N ASP A 188 9.39 4.98 -6.13
CA ASP A 188 9.36 4.09 -4.98
C ASP A 188 10.78 3.88 -4.45
N LYS A 189 10.95 3.97 -3.14
CA LYS A 189 12.19 3.64 -2.45
C LYS A 189 11.89 2.96 -1.12
N GLN A 190 12.45 1.77 -0.90
CA GLN A 190 12.14 0.92 0.26
C GLN A 190 13.37 0.13 0.72
N GLY A 191 13.23 -0.60 1.83
CA GLY A 191 14.24 -1.56 2.29
C GLY A 191 14.55 -2.62 1.24
N ALA A 192 15.83 -2.96 1.08
CA ALA A 192 16.29 -3.87 0.03
C ALA A 192 16.09 -5.37 0.36
N VAL A 193 15.78 -5.70 1.62
CA VAL A 193 15.47 -7.10 1.99
C VAL A 193 14.09 -7.47 1.48
N HIS A 194 13.16 -6.51 1.48
CA HIS A 194 11.78 -6.68 1.05
C HIS A 194 11.10 -7.84 1.80
N ALA A 195 11.30 -7.87 3.12
CA ALA A 195 10.56 -8.78 3.97
C ALA A 195 9.11 -8.28 4.01
N ARG A 196 8.15 -9.20 3.87
CA ARG A 196 6.74 -8.83 3.85
C ARG A 196 5.94 -9.74 4.77
N VAL A 197 5.19 -9.13 5.68
CA VAL A 197 4.18 -9.78 6.51
C VAL A 197 2.83 -9.29 6.04
N SER A 198 1.89 -10.22 5.85
CA SER A 198 0.66 -9.98 5.09
C SER A 198 -0.57 -10.34 5.91
N VAL A 199 -1.67 -9.63 5.63
CA VAL A 199 -3.03 -9.97 6.04
C VAL A 199 -3.87 -10.14 4.78
N ASP A 200 -4.63 -11.23 4.71
CA ASP A 200 -5.60 -11.53 3.66
C ASP A 200 -7.02 -11.34 4.22
N PHE A 201 -7.62 -10.18 3.97
CA PHE A 201 -8.94 -9.84 4.51
C PHE A 201 -10.04 -10.78 4.03
N ALA A 202 -9.91 -11.28 2.80
CA ALA A 202 -10.91 -12.17 2.21
C ALA A 202 -10.92 -13.53 2.91
N ARG A 203 -9.75 -14.08 3.25
CA ARG A 203 -9.62 -15.39 3.89
C ARG A 203 -9.73 -15.31 5.42
N GLU A 204 -9.15 -14.27 6.02
CA GLU A 204 -9.07 -14.14 7.48
C GLU A 204 -10.33 -13.51 8.08
N PHE A 205 -10.99 -12.60 7.35
CA PHE A 205 -12.12 -11.81 7.87
C PHE A 205 -13.39 -11.88 7.02
N ALA A 206 -13.37 -12.70 5.96
CA ALA A 206 -14.46 -12.86 4.99
C ALA A 206 -14.95 -11.53 4.41
N CYS A 207 -14.03 -10.56 4.21
CA CYS A 207 -14.37 -9.22 3.75
C CYS A 207 -13.39 -8.62 2.75
N LEU A 208 -13.83 -7.53 2.12
CA LEU A 208 -12.99 -6.56 1.41
C LEU A 208 -13.05 -5.22 2.14
N LEU A 209 -11.95 -4.48 2.19
CA LEU A 209 -11.96 -3.11 2.66
C LEU A 209 -12.40 -2.18 1.53
N GLU A 210 -13.40 -1.34 1.77
CA GLU A 210 -13.93 -0.39 0.79
C GLU A 210 -13.45 1.04 1.10
N ALA A 211 -12.85 1.71 0.11
CA ALA A 211 -12.71 3.17 0.11
C ALA A 211 -13.52 3.77 -1.06
N PRO A 212 -14.47 4.69 -0.82
CA PRO A 212 -15.13 5.41 -1.89
C PRO A 212 -14.15 6.35 -2.61
N ILE A 213 -14.19 6.40 -3.94
CA ILE A 213 -13.43 7.36 -4.74
C ILE A 213 -14.35 8.57 -4.97
N HIS A 214 -14.02 9.68 -4.31
CA HIS A 214 -14.74 10.93 -4.53
C HIS A 214 -14.17 11.62 -5.78
N ASN A 215 -14.96 11.69 -6.85
CA ASN A 215 -14.61 12.37 -8.10
C ASN A 215 -14.72 13.90 -8.02
N ASP A 216 -15.05 14.45 -6.84
CA ASP A 216 -15.16 15.89 -6.67
C ASP A 216 -13.78 16.53 -6.62
N ALA A 217 -13.58 17.56 -7.45
CA ALA A 217 -12.38 18.37 -7.42
C ALA A 217 -12.15 18.87 -5.99
N LEU A 218 -11.02 18.49 -5.39
CA LEU A 218 -10.55 19.07 -4.13
C LEU A 218 -10.67 20.60 -4.25
N PRO A 219 -11.38 21.29 -3.34
CA PRO A 219 -11.44 22.73 -3.39
C PRO A 219 -10.02 23.30 -3.28
N LEU A 220 -9.70 24.20 -4.23
CA LEU A 220 -8.45 24.97 -4.29
C LEU A 220 -8.13 25.70 -2.98
#